data_AF-M2RYS7-F1
#
_entry.id   AF-M2RYS7-F1
#
_cell.length_a   1.000
_cell.length_b   1.000
_cell.length_c   1.000
_cell.angle_alpha   90.00
_cell.angle_beta   90.00
_cell.angle_gamma   90.00
#
_symmetry.space_group_name_H-M   'P 1'
#
loop_
_entity.id
_entity.type
_entity.pdbx_description
1 polymer ?
#
loop_
_entity_poly.entity_id
_entity_poly.type
_entity_poly.pdbx_seq_one_letter_code
_entity_poly.pdbx_strand_id
1 'polypeptide(L)'
;MKKQRRYRLRKEVEKAKIELSANSYCELDLSELVDEDEFIISIDRSEFEECNKKEFDRCMECIDEIMQKKGIKTTQIDEVMLVGGSSQIPKIKELLTKKFSSSSHINDNIDCNLVVSQGAARYAFEHSKGMIRSITEVTAHPIKMAGVDGNHTIVEDGTEIPHEHEIYVEVTGWDVQTELFEGDKSLGRYVISNIPKEDRYVMFVVQVEEDGTITVGGRLSNGNKCECKAQIEKKSNDEEEIQIEKEKIEKFFAQK
;
A
#
# COMPACT_ATOMS: atom_id res chain seq x y z
N MET A 1 10.44 20.34 24.12
CA MET A 1 9.75 19.72 25.28
C MET A 1 8.54 18.84 24.90
N LYS A 2 7.45 19.35 24.33
CA LYS A 2 6.25 18.52 24.00
C LYS A 2 6.52 17.31 23.07
N LYS A 3 7.37 17.45 22.06
CA LYS A 3 7.73 16.36 21.12
C LYS A 3 8.43 15.19 21.83
N GLN A 4 9.30 15.50 22.79
CA GLN A 4 10.08 14.50 23.54
C GLN A 4 9.21 13.74 24.54
N ARG A 5 8.31 14.44 25.26
CA ARG A 5 7.31 13.79 26.12
C ARG A 5 6.38 12.86 25.33
N ARG A 6 5.86 13.31 24.18
CA ARG A 6 5.02 12.45 23.33
C ARG A 6 5.75 11.19 22.84
N TYR A 7 7.05 11.31 22.52
CA TYR A 7 7.87 10.17 22.13
C TYR A 7 8.02 9.16 23.28
N ARG A 8 8.37 9.63 24.48
CA ARG A 8 8.48 8.79 25.67
C ARG A 8 7.18 8.04 25.98
N LEU A 9 6.05 8.76 25.98
CA LEU A 9 4.74 8.14 26.20
C LEU A 9 4.44 7.06 25.15
N ARG A 10 4.72 7.32 23.87
CA ARG A 10 4.51 6.32 22.81
C ARG A 10 5.36 5.06 23.04
N LYS A 11 6.60 5.23 23.48
CA LYS A 11 7.51 4.12 23.77
C LYS A 11 6.98 3.25 24.92
N GLU A 12 6.55 3.87 26.03
CA GLU A 12 5.99 3.12 27.17
C GLU A 12 4.66 2.46 26.83
N VAL A 13 3.79 3.13 26.06
CA VAL A 13 2.54 2.53 25.57
C VAL A 13 2.80 1.36 24.60
N GLU A 14 3.78 1.49 23.71
CA GLU A 14 4.16 0.39 22.81
C GLU A 14 4.69 -0.82 23.59
N LYS A 15 5.53 -0.57 24.60
CA LYS A 15 6.03 -1.60 25.52
C LYS A 15 4.86 -2.30 26.23
N ALA A 16 3.93 -1.54 26.79
CA ALA A 16 2.74 -2.09 27.45
C ALA A 16 1.89 -2.94 26.51
N LYS A 17 1.66 -2.49 25.26
CA LYS A 17 0.95 -3.27 24.23
C LYS A 17 1.61 -4.63 23.99
N ILE A 18 2.94 -4.65 23.88
CA ILE A 18 3.71 -5.88 23.67
C ILE A 18 3.58 -6.79 24.90
N GLU A 19 3.75 -6.25 26.10
CA GLU A 19 3.61 -7.02 27.35
C GLU A 19 2.21 -7.59 27.54
N LEU A 20 1.15 -6.81 27.27
CA LEU A 20 -0.25 -7.26 27.33
C LEU A 20 -0.58 -8.32 26.29
N SER A 21 0.21 -8.47 25.23
CA SER A 21 0.04 -9.57 24.28
C SER A 21 0.46 -10.92 24.89
N ALA A 22 1.34 -10.90 25.90
CA ALA A 22 1.78 -12.08 26.65
C ALA A 22 1.07 -12.22 28.01
N ASN A 23 0.85 -11.11 28.71
CA ASN A 23 0.35 -11.04 30.08
C ASN A 23 -1.06 -10.46 30.15
N SER A 24 -1.84 -10.81 31.18
CA SER A 24 -3.18 -10.23 31.39
C SER A 24 -3.16 -8.82 31.97
N TYR A 25 -2.01 -8.36 32.45
CA TYR A 25 -1.79 -7.13 33.20
C TYR A 25 -0.39 -6.57 32.90
N CYS A 26 -0.24 -5.25 32.96
CA CYS A 26 1.03 -4.54 32.80
C CYS A 26 1.03 -3.23 33.62
N GLU A 27 2.20 -2.80 34.07
CA GLU A 27 2.44 -1.50 34.71
C GLU A 27 3.28 -0.61 33.81
N LEU A 28 2.83 0.64 33.62
CA LEU A 28 3.56 1.67 32.88
C LEU A 28 4.10 2.69 33.87
N ASP A 29 5.42 2.83 33.91
CA ASP A 29 6.09 3.92 34.60
C ASP A 29 6.10 5.16 33.71
N LEU A 30 5.37 6.19 34.11
CA LEU A 30 5.29 7.48 33.43
C LEU A 30 5.93 8.61 34.25
N SER A 31 6.76 8.28 35.26
CA SER A 31 7.45 9.25 36.14
C SER A 31 8.24 10.29 35.33
N GLU A 32 8.96 9.85 34.28
CA GLU A 32 9.71 10.72 33.36
C GLU A 32 8.85 11.70 32.53
N LEU A 33 7.52 11.53 32.50
CA LEU A 33 6.59 12.36 31.73
C LEU A 33 5.97 13.47 32.57
N VAL A 34 5.70 13.18 33.84
CA VAL A 34 5.06 14.09 34.79
C VAL A 34 6.05 14.84 35.67
N ASP A 35 7.34 14.52 35.58
CA ASP A 35 8.42 15.07 36.43
C ASP A 35 8.15 14.83 37.93
N GLU A 36 7.55 13.66 38.26
CA GLU A 36 7.31 13.17 39.63
C GLU A 36 8.22 11.98 39.92
N ASP A 37 8.52 11.71 41.19
CA ASP A 37 9.44 10.63 41.58
C ASP A 37 8.86 9.23 41.36
N GLU A 38 7.54 9.06 41.45
CA GLU A 38 6.85 7.79 41.23
C GLU A 38 5.43 8.02 40.69
N PHE A 39 5.26 7.78 39.39
CA PHE A 39 3.95 7.78 38.73
C PHE A 39 3.81 6.53 37.85
N ILE A 40 3.19 5.50 38.43
CA ILE A 40 2.96 4.22 37.78
C ILE A 40 1.45 4.05 37.56
N ILE A 41 1.06 3.67 36.35
CA ILE A 41 -0.31 3.28 36.04
C ILE A 41 -0.35 1.80 35.72
N SER A 42 -1.42 1.14 36.12
CA SER A 42 -1.68 -0.24 35.74
C SER A 42 -2.76 -0.32 34.67
N ILE A 43 -2.67 -1.31 33.81
CA ILE A 43 -3.66 -1.58 32.77
C ILE A 43 -3.84 -3.08 32.58
N ASP A 44 -5.09 -3.51 32.52
CA ASP A 44 -5.45 -4.88 32.18
C ASP A 44 -5.59 -5.06 30.66
N ARG A 45 -5.37 -6.29 30.19
CA ARG A 45 -5.56 -6.65 28.79
C ARG A 45 -6.99 -6.33 28.32
N SER A 46 -7.99 -6.57 29.16
CA SER A 46 -9.39 -6.25 28.83
C SER A 46 -9.63 -4.76 28.61
N GLU A 47 -8.96 -3.90 29.39
CA GLU A 47 -9.06 -2.45 29.22
C GLU A 47 -8.38 -2.00 27.93
N PHE A 48 -7.19 -2.54 27.63
CA PHE A 48 -6.52 -2.33 26.35
C PHE A 48 -7.39 -2.79 25.18
N GLU A 49 -8.02 -3.96 25.29
CA GLU A 49 -8.87 -4.50 24.24
C GLU A 49 -10.11 -3.63 24.01
N GLU A 50 -10.77 -3.16 25.07
CA GLU A 50 -11.91 -2.26 24.97
C GLU A 50 -11.51 -0.91 24.36
N CYS A 51 -10.38 -0.34 24.77
CA CYS A 51 -9.86 0.93 24.22
C CYS A 51 -9.58 0.85 22.71
N ASN A 52 -9.24 -0.33 22.19
CA ASN A 52 -8.90 -0.55 20.78
C ASN A 52 -10.00 -1.27 20.00
N LYS A 53 -11.18 -1.50 20.61
CA LYS A 53 -12.29 -2.23 20.00
C LYS A 53 -12.65 -1.71 18.61
N LYS A 54 -12.73 -0.38 18.44
CA LYS A 54 -13.01 0.25 17.14
C LYS A 54 -12.01 -0.16 16.05
N GLU A 55 -10.72 -0.27 16.39
CA GLU A 55 -9.69 -0.67 15.43
C GLU A 55 -9.77 -2.17 15.12
N PHE A 56 -10.09 -3.01 16.10
CA PHE A 56 -10.31 -4.43 15.87
C PHE A 56 -11.55 -4.70 15.00
N ASP A 57 -12.64 -3.98 15.25
CA ASP A 57 -13.85 -4.05 14.45
C ASP A 57 -13.56 -3.62 13.01
N ARG A 58 -12.84 -2.50 12.83
CA ARG A 58 -12.39 -2.03 11.50
C ARG A 58 -11.54 -3.07 10.76
N CYS A 59 -10.65 -3.79 11.46
CA CYS A 59 -9.89 -4.88 10.85
C CYS A 59 -10.80 -6.00 10.32
N MET A 60 -11.88 -6.35 11.05
CA MET A 60 -12.84 -7.37 10.59
C MET A 60 -13.69 -6.86 9.43
N GLU A 61 -14.11 -5.60 9.46
CA GLU A 61 -14.84 -4.94 8.37
C GLU A 61 -14.04 -4.99 7.06
N CYS A 62 -12.74 -4.68 7.09
CA CYS A 62 -11.90 -4.77 5.88
C CYS A 62 -11.86 -6.19 5.29
N ILE A 63 -11.89 -7.23 6.14
CA ILE A 63 -11.93 -8.63 5.69
C ILE A 63 -13.30 -8.94 5.07
N ASP A 64 -14.38 -8.48 5.69
CA ASP A 64 -15.73 -8.65 5.16
C ASP A 64 -15.93 -7.96 3.81
N GLU A 65 -15.44 -6.73 3.67
CA GLU A 65 -15.50 -5.95 2.43
C GLU A 65 -14.80 -6.67 1.27
N ILE A 66 -13.58 -7.16 1.46
CA ILE A 66 -12.85 -7.85 0.39
C ILE A 66 -13.49 -9.18 0.02
N MET A 67 -13.97 -9.94 1.01
CA MET A 67 -14.66 -11.21 0.79
C MET A 67 -15.96 -10.99 0.01
N GLN A 68 -16.75 -10.00 0.40
CA GLN A 68 -17.97 -9.61 -0.30
C GLN A 68 -17.66 -9.17 -1.74
N LYS A 69 -16.65 -8.32 -1.92
CA LYS A 69 -16.25 -7.80 -3.22
C LYS A 69 -15.80 -8.90 -4.18
N LYS A 70 -15.08 -9.90 -3.69
CA LYS A 70 -14.63 -11.05 -4.49
C LYS A 70 -15.66 -12.19 -4.55
N GLY A 71 -16.77 -12.08 -3.83
CA GLY A 71 -17.80 -13.13 -3.75
C GLY A 71 -17.31 -14.42 -3.08
N ILE A 72 -16.30 -14.33 -2.22
CA ILE A 72 -15.66 -15.48 -1.56
C ILE A 72 -16.31 -15.71 -0.20
N LYS A 73 -16.69 -16.96 0.08
CA LYS A 73 -17.19 -17.39 1.39
C LYS A 73 -16.05 -17.85 2.29
N THR A 74 -16.24 -17.77 3.61
CA THR A 74 -15.25 -18.29 4.59
C THR A 74 -14.92 -19.76 4.36
N THR A 75 -15.91 -20.55 3.93
CA THR A 75 -15.78 -21.98 3.55
C THR A 75 -14.88 -22.24 2.35
N GLN A 76 -14.49 -21.22 1.58
CA GLN A 76 -13.58 -21.34 0.44
C GLN A 76 -12.14 -20.95 0.79
N ILE A 77 -11.89 -20.57 2.05
CA ILE A 77 -10.55 -20.26 2.55
C ILE A 77 -10.04 -21.50 3.27
N ASP A 78 -8.95 -22.08 2.79
CA ASP A 78 -8.34 -23.26 3.42
C ASP A 78 -7.55 -22.89 4.68
N GLU A 79 -6.79 -21.81 4.61
CA GLU A 79 -5.85 -21.40 5.65
C GLU A 79 -5.78 -19.88 5.81
N VAL A 80 -5.66 -19.41 7.05
CA VAL A 80 -5.47 -18.00 7.41
C VAL A 80 -4.10 -17.87 8.07
N MET A 81 -3.19 -17.14 7.43
CA MET A 81 -1.85 -16.88 7.95
C MET A 81 -1.79 -15.50 8.62
N LEU A 82 -1.17 -15.43 9.80
CA LEU A 82 -0.98 -14.18 10.54
C LEU A 82 0.41 -13.59 10.26
N VAL A 83 0.45 -12.36 9.75
CA VAL A 83 1.70 -11.66 9.39
C VAL A 83 1.78 -10.31 10.10
N GLY A 84 2.97 -9.96 10.58
CA GLY A 84 3.27 -8.70 11.29
C GLY A 84 3.05 -8.78 12.80
N GLY A 85 3.84 -8.02 13.57
CA GLY A 85 3.87 -8.13 15.04
C GLY A 85 2.54 -7.83 15.74
N SER A 86 1.72 -6.90 15.22
CA SER A 86 0.40 -6.62 15.81
C SER A 86 -0.59 -7.77 15.69
N SER A 87 -0.36 -8.74 14.80
CA SER A 87 -1.19 -9.95 14.72
C SER A 87 -1.05 -10.87 15.94
N GLN A 88 -0.02 -10.65 16.78
CA GLN A 88 0.21 -11.38 18.02
C GLN A 88 -0.73 -10.95 19.16
N ILE A 89 -1.49 -9.85 18.99
CA ILE A 89 -2.51 -9.44 19.97
C ILE A 89 -3.55 -10.57 20.07
N PRO A 90 -3.78 -11.17 21.26
CA PRO A 90 -4.69 -12.31 21.41
C PRO A 90 -6.10 -12.06 20.86
N LYS A 91 -6.62 -10.83 20.99
CA LYS A 91 -7.93 -10.46 20.48
C LYS A 91 -8.08 -10.62 18.97
N ILE A 92 -7.03 -10.33 18.19
CA ILE A 92 -7.05 -10.50 16.73
C ILE A 92 -7.21 -11.98 16.39
N LYS A 93 -6.43 -12.86 17.03
CA LYS A 93 -6.52 -14.31 16.84
C LYS A 93 -7.89 -14.85 17.24
N GLU A 94 -8.46 -14.37 18.35
CA GLU A 94 -9.81 -14.72 18.80
C GLU A 94 -10.87 -14.36 17.73
N LEU A 95 -10.85 -13.12 17.24
CA LEU A 95 -11.81 -12.64 16.24
C LEU A 95 -11.71 -13.43 14.92
N LEU A 96 -10.49 -13.67 14.43
CA LEU A 96 -10.25 -14.46 13.23
C LEU A 96 -10.66 -15.92 13.42
N THR A 97 -10.34 -16.51 14.57
CA THR A 97 -10.78 -17.88 14.91
C THR A 97 -12.31 -17.93 14.94
N LYS A 98 -12.99 -16.98 15.57
CA LYS A 98 -14.46 -16.93 15.57
C LYS A 98 -15.04 -16.82 14.16
N LYS A 99 -14.39 -16.09 13.26
CA LYS A 99 -14.82 -15.90 11.87
C LYS A 99 -14.60 -17.12 10.98
N PHE A 100 -13.47 -17.81 11.14
CA PHE A 100 -13.00 -18.84 10.20
C PHE A 100 -12.95 -20.27 10.77
N SER A 101 -13.08 -20.48 12.09
CA SER A 101 -12.87 -21.80 12.74
C SER A 101 -13.74 -22.95 12.23
N SER A 102 -14.89 -22.65 11.61
CA SER A 102 -15.75 -23.68 11.02
C SER A 102 -15.34 -24.09 9.59
N SER A 103 -14.40 -23.36 8.99
CA SER A 103 -14.06 -23.47 7.56
C SER A 103 -12.57 -23.53 7.25
N SER A 104 -11.71 -22.98 8.10
CA SER A 104 -10.32 -22.71 7.76
C SER A 104 -9.39 -22.94 8.96
N HIS A 105 -8.16 -23.34 8.68
CA HIS A 105 -7.11 -23.47 9.68
C HIS A 105 -6.44 -22.11 9.93
N ILE A 106 -6.31 -21.69 11.20
CA ILE A 106 -5.49 -20.53 11.55
C ILE A 106 -4.04 -20.99 11.71
N ASN A 107 -3.16 -20.57 10.82
CA ASN A 107 -1.75 -20.94 10.84
C ASN A 107 -0.91 -19.95 11.65
N ASP A 108 -0.42 -20.42 12.79
CA ASP A 108 0.49 -19.70 13.66
C ASP A 108 1.91 -20.30 13.69
N ASN A 109 2.20 -21.29 12.83
CA ASN A 109 3.52 -21.93 12.75
C ASN A 109 4.55 -21.12 11.93
N ILE A 110 4.14 -19.98 11.38
CA ILE A 110 4.98 -19.09 10.60
C ILE A 110 5.50 -17.98 11.50
N ASP A 111 6.80 -17.68 11.41
CA ASP A 111 7.36 -16.49 12.04
C ASP A 111 6.82 -15.23 11.34
N CYS A 112 5.80 -14.61 11.95
CA CYS A 112 5.10 -13.44 11.42
C CYS A 112 6.01 -12.22 11.21
N ASN A 113 7.20 -12.19 11.83
CA ASN A 113 8.17 -11.09 11.70
C ASN A 113 9.20 -11.34 10.58
N LEU A 114 9.42 -12.60 10.19
CA LEU A 114 10.43 -12.97 9.19
C LEU A 114 9.83 -13.40 7.85
N VAL A 115 8.58 -13.85 7.82
CA VAL A 115 7.97 -14.43 6.60
C VAL A 115 8.05 -13.50 5.38
N VAL A 116 7.88 -12.19 5.57
CA VAL A 116 7.96 -11.20 4.49
C VAL A 116 9.37 -11.13 3.91
N SER A 117 10.40 -11.07 4.76
CA SER A 117 11.79 -10.98 4.29
C SER A 117 12.27 -12.30 3.68
N GLN A 118 11.81 -13.44 4.21
CA GLN A 118 12.06 -14.75 3.64
C GLN A 118 11.42 -14.90 2.25
N GLY A 119 10.16 -14.47 2.11
CA GLY A 119 9.46 -14.43 0.83
C GLY A 119 10.17 -13.56 -0.20
N ALA A 120 10.57 -12.34 0.18
CA ALA A 120 11.30 -11.44 -0.69
C ALA A 120 12.68 -12.00 -1.11
N ALA A 121 13.43 -12.59 -0.19
CA ALA A 121 14.73 -13.21 -0.51
C ALA A 121 14.58 -14.38 -1.48
N ARG A 122 13.54 -15.21 -1.29
CA ARG A 122 13.22 -16.30 -2.20
C ARG A 122 12.80 -15.78 -3.57
N TYR A 123 11.93 -14.77 -3.62
CA TYR A 123 11.51 -14.12 -4.86
C TYR A 123 12.71 -13.59 -5.64
N ALA A 124 13.60 -12.83 -5.00
CA ALA A 124 14.80 -12.29 -5.64
C ALA A 124 15.74 -13.39 -6.18
N PHE A 125 15.90 -14.48 -5.41
CA PHE A 125 16.70 -15.63 -5.86
C PHE A 125 16.08 -16.30 -7.09
N GLU A 126 14.79 -16.63 -7.06
CA GLU A 126 14.09 -17.27 -8.16
C GLU A 126 14.04 -16.36 -9.40
N HIS A 127 13.82 -15.05 -9.22
CA HIS A 127 13.91 -14.04 -10.26
C HIS A 127 15.30 -14.03 -10.92
N SER A 128 16.38 -14.00 -10.12
CA SER A 128 17.76 -13.98 -10.64
C SER A 128 18.15 -15.23 -11.44
N LYS A 129 17.40 -16.32 -11.26
CA LYS A 129 17.61 -17.60 -11.95
C LYS A 129 16.63 -17.84 -13.10
N GLY A 130 15.68 -16.91 -13.34
CA GLY A 130 14.60 -17.11 -14.31
C GLY A 130 13.69 -18.29 -13.93
N MET A 131 13.54 -18.57 -12.64
CA MET A 131 12.83 -19.73 -12.09
C MET A 131 11.45 -19.40 -11.52
N ILE A 132 10.98 -18.15 -11.62
CA ILE A 132 9.67 -17.75 -11.07
C ILE A 132 8.59 -18.64 -11.67
N ARG A 133 7.94 -19.42 -10.80
CA ARG A 133 6.79 -20.24 -11.14
C ARG A 133 5.55 -19.36 -10.98
N SER A 134 5.28 -18.53 -11.99
CA SER A 134 4.07 -17.70 -12.15
C SER A 134 3.54 -17.06 -10.85
N ILE A 135 4.12 -15.92 -10.47
CA ILE A 135 3.49 -15.01 -9.50
C ILE A 135 2.71 -13.99 -10.32
N THR A 136 1.40 -13.91 -10.08
CA THR A 136 0.54 -12.89 -10.69
C THR A 136 0.22 -11.86 -9.62
N GLU A 137 0.71 -10.65 -9.81
CA GLU A 137 0.34 -9.52 -8.98
C GLU A 137 -0.90 -8.83 -9.56
N VAL A 138 -1.57 -8.05 -8.73
CA VAL A 138 -2.78 -7.32 -9.14
C VAL A 138 -2.76 -5.89 -8.61
N THR A 139 -3.47 -4.99 -9.29
CA THR A 139 -3.67 -3.61 -8.84
C THR A 139 -4.39 -3.56 -7.48
N ALA A 140 -3.93 -2.70 -6.57
CA ALA A 140 -4.56 -2.53 -5.25
C ALA A 140 -5.81 -1.63 -5.28
N HIS A 141 -5.79 -0.62 -6.15
CA HIS A 141 -6.87 0.36 -6.33
C HIS A 141 -7.17 0.52 -7.82
N PRO A 142 -8.38 0.95 -8.17
CA PRO A 142 -8.69 1.24 -9.56
C PRO A 142 -7.90 2.47 -10.04
N ILE A 143 -7.45 2.44 -11.29
CA ILE A 143 -6.89 3.59 -11.97
C ILE A 143 -8.01 4.27 -12.75
N LYS A 144 -8.23 5.54 -12.44
CA LYS A 144 -9.27 6.37 -13.06
C LYS A 144 -8.63 7.47 -13.88
N MET A 145 -9.26 7.80 -14.99
CA MET A 145 -8.90 8.88 -15.89
C MET A 145 -10.00 9.94 -15.86
N ALA A 146 -9.66 11.17 -15.46
CA ALA A 146 -10.53 12.34 -15.52
C ALA A 146 -10.14 13.20 -16.73
N GLY A 147 -11.01 13.24 -17.74
CA GLY A 147 -10.79 13.97 -18.98
C GLY A 147 -11.96 14.86 -19.36
N VAL A 148 -11.93 15.37 -20.60
CA VAL A 148 -12.97 16.25 -21.17
C VAL A 148 -14.33 15.52 -21.26
N ASP A 149 -14.30 14.21 -21.51
CA ASP A 149 -15.50 13.38 -21.72
C ASP A 149 -16.06 12.76 -20.42
N GLY A 150 -15.43 13.06 -19.27
CA GLY A 150 -15.84 12.60 -17.95
C GLY A 150 -14.79 11.75 -17.24
N ASN A 151 -15.24 11.08 -16.16
CA ASN A 151 -14.41 10.20 -15.36
C ASN A 151 -14.61 8.75 -15.80
N HIS A 152 -13.52 8.09 -16.17
CA HIS A 152 -13.51 6.70 -16.63
C HIS A 152 -12.65 5.87 -15.68
N THR A 153 -13.14 4.73 -15.22
CA THR A 153 -12.25 3.71 -14.64
C THR A 153 -11.60 2.97 -15.81
N ILE A 154 -10.28 3.09 -15.93
CA ILE A 154 -9.50 2.50 -17.02
C ILE A 154 -8.82 1.19 -16.60
N VAL A 155 -8.53 1.04 -15.31
CA VAL A 155 -8.05 -0.23 -14.74
C VAL A 155 -8.83 -0.47 -13.46
N GLU A 156 -9.51 -1.61 -13.37
CA GLU A 156 -10.22 -2.00 -12.15
C GLU A 156 -9.23 -2.45 -11.07
N ASP A 157 -9.62 -2.43 -9.80
CA ASP A 157 -8.80 -3.04 -8.76
C ASP A 157 -8.82 -4.57 -8.84
N GLY A 158 -7.70 -5.19 -8.54
CA GLY A 158 -7.52 -6.62 -8.73
C GLY A 158 -7.27 -7.02 -10.18
N THR A 159 -6.94 -6.08 -11.07
CA THR A 159 -6.51 -6.37 -12.44
C THR A 159 -5.08 -6.92 -12.40
N GLU A 160 -4.83 -8.04 -13.08
CA GLU A 160 -3.50 -8.66 -13.18
C GLU A 160 -2.49 -7.72 -13.83
N ILE A 161 -1.29 -7.61 -13.25
CA ILE A 161 -0.18 -6.82 -13.79
C ILE A 161 0.92 -7.74 -14.34
N PRO A 162 1.60 -7.35 -15.45
CA PRO A 162 1.47 -6.07 -16.15
C PRO A 162 0.18 -5.97 -16.99
N HIS A 163 -0.34 -4.74 -17.13
CA HIS A 163 -1.60 -4.47 -17.83
C HIS A 163 -1.48 -3.24 -18.75
N GLU A 164 -1.98 -3.34 -19.98
CA GLU A 164 -2.12 -2.20 -20.90
C GLU A 164 -3.61 -1.90 -21.13
N HIS A 165 -4.00 -0.65 -20.91
CA HIS A 165 -5.33 -0.15 -21.24
C HIS A 165 -5.22 0.95 -22.29
N GLU A 166 -6.03 0.83 -23.35
CA GLU A 166 -6.12 1.81 -24.43
C GLU A 166 -7.48 2.50 -24.41
N ILE A 167 -7.49 3.83 -24.45
CA ILE A 167 -8.71 4.64 -24.48
C ILE A 167 -8.59 5.77 -25.49
N TYR A 168 -9.61 5.91 -26.34
CA TYR A 168 -9.72 7.01 -27.29
C TYR A 168 -10.31 8.23 -26.62
N VAL A 169 -9.67 9.39 -26.81
CA VAL A 169 -10.14 10.68 -26.30
C VAL A 169 -10.31 11.65 -27.47
N GLU A 170 -11.42 12.37 -27.50
CA GLU A 170 -11.70 13.35 -28.55
C GLU A 170 -10.79 14.57 -28.42
N VAL A 171 -10.28 15.04 -29.57
CA VAL A 171 -9.36 16.17 -29.64
C VAL A 171 -10.14 17.42 -30.03
N THR A 172 -10.23 18.38 -29.10
CA THR A 172 -10.93 19.66 -29.36
C THR A 172 -9.97 20.78 -29.81
N GLY A 173 -8.67 20.52 -29.86
CA GLY A 173 -7.62 21.51 -30.13
C GLY A 173 -6.36 20.90 -30.74
N TRP A 174 -5.19 21.33 -30.27
CA TRP A 174 -3.89 20.80 -30.68
C TRP A 174 -3.22 19.94 -29.59
N ASP A 175 -3.88 19.88 -28.44
CA ASP A 175 -3.49 19.11 -27.27
C ASP A 175 -4.72 18.47 -26.61
N VAL A 176 -4.47 17.41 -25.85
CA VAL A 176 -5.45 16.78 -24.95
C VAL A 176 -4.79 16.64 -23.58
N GLN A 177 -5.55 16.97 -22.54
CA GLN A 177 -5.11 16.93 -21.16
C GLN A 177 -6.03 16.02 -20.37
N THR A 178 -5.45 15.13 -19.58
CA THR A 178 -6.18 14.24 -18.68
C THR A 178 -5.48 14.13 -17.35
N GLU A 179 -6.20 13.90 -16.27
CA GLU A 179 -5.62 13.60 -14.96
C GLU A 179 -5.86 12.14 -14.62
N LEU A 180 -4.85 11.45 -14.09
CA LEU A 180 -5.01 10.08 -13.61
C LEU A 180 -5.06 10.03 -12.08
N PHE A 181 -5.82 9.09 -11.55
CA PHE A 181 -5.97 8.84 -10.14
C PHE A 181 -5.83 7.35 -9.84
N GLU A 182 -5.08 7.00 -8.79
CA GLU A 182 -5.10 5.68 -8.19
C GLU A 182 -5.98 5.75 -6.93
N GLY A 183 -7.15 5.12 -6.97
CA GLY A 183 -8.18 5.32 -5.94
C GLY A 183 -8.66 6.77 -5.89
N ASP A 184 -8.25 7.50 -4.84
CA ASP A 184 -8.53 8.93 -4.63
C ASP A 184 -7.26 9.80 -4.73
N LYS A 185 -6.10 9.19 -5.00
CA LYS A 185 -4.80 9.87 -5.07
C LYS A 185 -4.49 10.27 -6.51
N SER A 186 -4.31 11.57 -6.76
CA SER A 186 -3.83 12.05 -8.07
C SER A 186 -2.42 11.51 -8.36
N LEU A 187 -2.27 10.94 -9.55
CA LEU A 187 -0.99 10.51 -10.13
C LEU A 187 -0.34 11.63 -10.94
N GLY A 188 -1.11 12.65 -11.32
CA GLY A 188 -0.66 13.80 -12.08
C GLY A 188 -1.49 14.02 -13.35
N ARG A 189 -1.21 15.15 -14.00
CA ARG A 189 -1.83 15.53 -15.26
C ARG A 189 -0.96 15.12 -16.43
N TYR A 190 -1.55 14.51 -17.43
CA TYR A 190 -0.87 14.01 -18.62
C TYR A 190 -1.35 14.81 -19.82
N VAL A 191 -0.39 15.32 -20.61
CA VAL A 191 -0.65 16.17 -21.75
C VAL A 191 -0.02 15.56 -22.99
N ILE A 192 -0.85 15.26 -23.99
CA ILE A 192 -0.38 14.97 -25.35
C ILE A 192 -0.55 16.26 -26.14
N SER A 193 0.53 16.74 -26.76
CA SER A 193 0.54 17.98 -27.55
C SER A 193 1.04 17.74 -28.98
N ASN A 194 0.89 18.76 -29.84
CA ASN A 194 1.22 18.70 -31.27
C ASN A 194 0.41 17.64 -32.04
N ILE A 195 -0.87 17.48 -31.69
CA ILE A 195 -1.78 16.56 -32.37
C ILE A 195 -2.11 17.15 -33.77
N PRO A 196 -1.94 16.38 -34.86
CA PRO A 196 -2.31 16.84 -36.21
C PRO A 196 -3.79 17.20 -36.30
N LYS A 197 -4.14 18.22 -37.09
CA LYS A 197 -5.52 18.74 -37.17
C LYS A 197 -6.51 17.73 -37.77
N GLU A 198 -6.01 16.80 -38.58
CA GLU A 198 -6.76 15.70 -39.15
C GLU A 198 -7.17 14.63 -38.13
N ASP A 199 -6.47 14.55 -36.99
CA ASP A 199 -6.75 13.57 -35.94
C ASP A 199 -7.84 14.10 -35.01
N ARG A 200 -9.05 13.53 -35.16
CA ARG A 200 -10.19 13.82 -34.27
C ARG A 200 -10.08 13.13 -32.92
N TYR A 201 -9.30 12.05 -32.84
CA TYR A 201 -9.11 11.27 -31.64
C TYR A 201 -7.64 10.95 -31.44
N VAL A 202 -7.21 10.92 -30.19
CA VAL A 202 -5.91 10.39 -29.77
C VAL A 202 -6.13 9.23 -28.83
N MET A 203 -5.29 8.20 -28.94
CA MET A 203 -5.36 7.05 -28.05
C MET A 203 -4.37 7.23 -26.90
N PHE A 204 -4.89 7.33 -25.67
CA PHE A 204 -4.06 7.22 -24.47
C PHE A 204 -3.79 5.75 -24.19
N VAL A 205 -2.53 5.43 -23.91
CA VAL A 205 -2.08 4.09 -23.54
C VAL A 205 -1.57 4.18 -22.11
N VAL A 206 -2.31 3.57 -21.18
CA VAL A 206 -1.92 3.50 -19.77
C VAL A 206 -1.39 2.10 -19.50
N GLN A 207 -0.11 2.01 -19.13
CA GLN A 207 0.56 0.76 -18.82
C GLN A 207 0.84 0.70 -17.32
N VAL A 208 0.43 -0.39 -16.69
CA VAL A 208 0.82 -0.76 -15.34
C VAL A 208 1.87 -1.84 -15.46
N GLU A 209 3.09 -1.54 -15.03
CA GLU A 209 4.25 -2.42 -15.12
C GLU A 209 4.24 -3.50 -14.01
N GLU A 210 5.13 -4.49 -14.13
CA GLU A 210 5.29 -5.56 -13.12
C GLU A 210 5.64 -5.05 -11.72
N ASP A 211 6.33 -3.90 -11.61
CA ASP A 211 6.69 -3.30 -10.33
C ASP A 211 5.61 -2.33 -9.79
N GLY A 212 4.47 -2.24 -10.47
CA GLY A 212 3.37 -1.33 -10.16
C GLY A 212 3.56 0.10 -10.65
N THR A 213 4.66 0.40 -11.36
CA THR A 213 4.84 1.71 -12.00
C THR A 213 3.78 1.93 -13.07
N ILE A 214 3.21 3.13 -13.11
CA ILE A 214 2.21 3.52 -14.11
C ILE A 214 2.88 4.45 -15.12
N THR A 215 2.90 4.03 -16.38
CA THR A 215 3.37 4.86 -17.50
C THR A 215 2.19 5.22 -18.41
N VAL A 216 2.26 6.41 -19.00
CA VAL A 216 1.20 6.93 -19.87
C VAL A 216 1.83 7.41 -21.16
N GLY A 217 1.43 6.78 -22.27
CA GLY A 217 1.80 7.17 -23.61
C GLY A 217 0.60 7.62 -24.43
N GLY A 218 0.87 8.01 -25.67
CA GLY A 218 -0.15 8.29 -26.66
C GLY A 218 0.15 7.67 -28.02
N ARG A 219 -0.89 7.34 -28.77
CA ARG A 219 -0.81 6.97 -30.20
C ARG A 219 -1.79 7.81 -31.02
N LEU A 220 -1.31 8.31 -32.16
CA LEU A 220 -2.09 9.04 -33.15
C LEU A 220 -2.94 8.08 -34.01
N SER A 221 -3.85 8.61 -34.83
CA SER A 221 -4.76 7.79 -35.65
C SER A 221 -4.04 6.88 -36.66
N ASN A 222 -2.85 7.30 -37.10
CA ASN A 222 -1.97 6.55 -38.00
C ASN A 222 -1.12 5.48 -37.28
N GLY A 223 -1.30 5.31 -35.96
CA GLY A 223 -0.57 4.36 -35.12
C GLY A 223 0.80 4.86 -34.61
N ASN A 224 1.25 6.04 -35.02
CA ASN A 224 2.51 6.60 -34.54
C ASN A 224 2.40 7.00 -33.07
N LYS A 225 3.44 6.69 -32.28
CA LYS A 225 3.54 7.16 -30.90
C LYS A 225 3.68 8.67 -30.86
N CYS A 226 3.00 9.33 -29.93
CA CYS A 226 3.16 10.75 -29.64
C CYS A 226 3.71 10.94 -28.21
N GLU A 227 4.42 12.05 -28.02
CA GLU A 227 5.01 12.38 -26.72
C GLU A 227 3.90 12.78 -25.73
N CYS A 228 3.85 12.07 -24.60
CA CYS A 228 3.00 12.39 -23.47
C CYS A 228 3.87 13.00 -22.37
N LYS A 229 3.53 14.21 -21.92
CA LYS A 229 4.23 14.90 -20.83
C LYS A 229 3.42 14.80 -19.56
N ALA A 230 4.01 14.20 -18.52
CA ALA A 230 3.45 14.20 -17.19
C ALA A 230 3.78 15.53 -16.48
N GLN A 231 2.77 16.19 -15.96
CA GLN A 231 2.81 17.35 -15.09
C GLN A 231 2.36 16.88 -13.69
N ILE A 232 3.33 16.48 -12.87
CA ILE A 232 3.09 15.97 -11.53
C ILE A 232 3.36 17.12 -10.55
N GLU A 233 2.39 17.50 -9.71
CA GLU A 233 2.56 18.59 -8.72
C GLU A 233 3.58 18.26 -7.62
N LYS A 234 3.89 16.97 -7.43
CA LYS A 234 5.01 16.52 -6.61
C LYS A 234 6.26 16.44 -7.49
N LYS A 235 7.35 17.05 -7.02
CA LYS A 235 8.70 16.74 -7.50
C LYS A 235 8.85 15.21 -7.52
N SER A 236 8.87 14.62 -8.71
CA SER A 236 9.74 13.46 -8.91
C SER A 236 11.11 13.90 -8.41
N ASN A 237 11.82 13.04 -7.66
CA ASN A 237 13.24 13.32 -7.46
C ASN A 237 13.83 13.36 -8.86
N ASP A 238 14.14 14.55 -9.36
CA ASP A 238 14.78 14.70 -10.66
C ASP A 238 16.09 13.89 -10.61
N GLU A 239 16.57 13.39 -11.75
CA GLU A 239 17.78 12.56 -11.80
C GLU A 239 18.96 13.22 -11.07
N GLU A 240 19.01 14.55 -11.09
CA GLU A 240 19.97 15.38 -10.35
C GLU A 240 19.81 15.26 -8.82
N GLU A 241 18.58 15.26 -8.29
CA GLU A 241 18.32 15.10 -6.85
C GLU A 241 18.68 13.67 -6.39
N ILE A 242 18.38 12.66 -7.21
CA ILE A 242 18.80 11.28 -6.96
C ILE A 242 20.33 11.18 -6.91
N GLN A 243 21.02 11.83 -7.86
CA GLN A 243 22.48 11.81 -7.92
C GLN A 243 23.11 12.52 -6.70
N ILE A 244 22.56 13.67 -6.30
CA ILE A 244 23.00 14.39 -5.10
C ILE A 244 22.85 13.53 -3.85
N GLU A 245 21.72 12.82 -3.69
CA GLU A 245 21.52 11.94 -2.53
C GLU A 245 22.47 10.74 -2.55
N LYS A 246 22.73 10.13 -3.72
CA LYS A 246 23.75 9.08 -3.87
C LYS A 246 25.13 9.57 -3.40
N GLU A 247 25.56 10.74 -3.87
CA GLU A 247 26.85 11.31 -3.46
C GLU A 247 26.92 11.61 -1.96
N LYS A 248 25.83 12.07 -1.34
CA LYS A 248 25.77 12.27 0.12
C LYS A 248 25.95 10.96 0.87
N ILE A 249 25.27 9.91 0.42
CA ILE A 249 25.36 8.56 1.02
C ILE A 249 26.78 8.03 0.90
N GLU A 250 27.40 8.13 -0.28
CA GLU A 250 28.78 7.71 -0.52
C GLU A 250 29.77 8.48 0.36
N LYS A 251 29.62 9.80 0.46
CA LYS A 251 30.43 10.65 1.35
C LYS A 251 30.29 10.26 2.82
N PHE A 252 29.08 9.92 3.28
CA PHE A 252 28.85 9.46 4.65
C PHE A 252 29.60 8.14 4.94
N PHE A 253 29.59 7.19 4.00
CA PHE A 253 30.31 5.92 4.16
C PHE A 253 31.82 6.07 4.01
N ALA A 254 32.30 7.06 3.26
CA ALA A 254 33.73 7.35 3.09
C ALA A 254 34.37 8.07 4.30
N GLN A 255 33.58 8.52 5.28
CA GLN A 255 34.06 9.19 6.50
C GLN A 255 34.41 8.21 7.65
N LYS A 256 34.34 6.90 7.40
CA LYS A 256 34.85 5.85 8.30
C LYS A 256 36.21 5.35 7.85
#